data_AF-A0A511JQR4-F1
#
_entry.id   AF-A0A511JQR4-F1
#
_cell.length_a   1.000
_cell.length_b   1.000
_cell.length_c   1.000
_cell.angle_alpha   90.00
_cell.angle_beta   90.00
_cell.angle_gamma   90.00
#
_symmetry.space_group_name_H-M   'P 1'
#
loop_
_entity.id
_entity.type
_entity.pdbx_description
1 polymer ?
#
loop_
_entity_poly.entity_id
_entity_poly.type
_entity_poly.pdbx_seq_one_letter_code
_entity_poly.pdbx_strand_id
1 'polypeptide(L)'
;MYVDDVRALLLGSAARVVTPVWVVASSMGDSTTRKGVEDMTVIDQHHHIAPEVEAQVRRELAGASWFRLASATSQAHHAVDDARRSHDDDALLRALDRHAVLERLLAEATNRLHPPRG
;
A
#
# COMPACT_ATOMS: atom_id res chain seq x y z
N MET A 1 5.83 23.17 54.65
CA MET A 1 5.60 21.77 54.27
C MET A 1 5.59 21.73 52.75
N TYR A 2 6.67 21.19 52.14
CA TYR A 2 6.94 20.93 50.70
C TYR A 2 6.74 22.11 49.72
N VAL A 3 7.73 22.91 49.29
CA VAL A 3 9.05 22.73 48.60
C VAL A 3 9.03 22.12 47.18
N ASP A 4 9.59 22.91 46.24
CA ASP A 4 10.25 22.61 44.95
C ASP A 4 9.43 22.02 43.78
N ASP A 5 9.33 22.70 42.62
CA ASP A 5 10.35 22.91 41.56
C ASP A 5 10.62 21.65 40.74
N VAL A 6 10.01 21.53 39.55
CA VAL A 6 10.63 20.92 38.36
C VAL A 6 10.13 21.63 37.10
N ARG A 7 10.91 22.63 36.72
CA ARG A 7 11.22 23.05 35.35
C ARG A 7 11.73 21.83 34.54
N ALA A 8 11.19 21.52 33.35
CA ALA A 8 11.97 21.08 32.17
C ALA A 8 11.14 20.47 31.00
N LEU A 9 11.42 21.02 29.81
CA LEU A 9 11.51 20.35 28.51
C LEU A 9 10.33 19.52 27.99
N LEU A 10 9.54 20.16 27.12
CA LEU A 10 9.19 19.55 25.83
C LEU A 10 9.56 20.53 24.71
N LEU A 11 10.88 20.73 24.57
CA LEU A 11 11.49 21.16 23.32
C LEU A 11 11.36 20.00 22.33
N GLY A 12 10.80 20.32 21.16
CA GLY A 12 11.24 19.76 19.88
C GLY A 12 11.17 18.24 19.73
N SER A 13 10.08 17.77 19.16
CA SER A 13 10.23 16.85 18.04
C SER A 13 9.03 17.00 17.13
N ALA A 14 9.21 17.82 16.09
CA ALA A 14 8.51 17.58 14.85
C ALA A 14 8.84 16.15 14.47
N ALA A 15 7.94 15.22 14.79
CA ALA A 15 7.95 13.88 14.22
C ALA A 15 7.76 14.10 12.72
N ARG A 16 8.87 14.31 12.03
CA ARG A 16 8.99 14.04 10.61
C ARG A 16 8.50 12.62 10.50
N VAL A 17 7.27 12.49 10.02
CA VAL A 17 6.76 11.24 9.47
C VAL A 17 7.73 10.94 8.33
N VAL A 18 8.80 10.21 8.65
CA VAL A 18 9.64 9.58 7.64
C VAL A 18 8.81 8.38 7.21
N THR A 19 7.80 8.63 6.38
CA THR A 19 7.24 7.59 5.54
C THR A 19 8.44 7.01 4.78
N PRO A 20 8.73 5.71 4.87
CA PRO A 20 9.70 5.12 3.99
C PRO A 20 9.13 5.23 2.57
N VAL A 21 9.62 6.23 1.82
CA VAL A 21 9.36 6.35 0.39
C VAL A 21 10.12 5.20 -0.26
N TRP A 22 9.40 4.14 -0.58
CA TRP A 22 9.92 3.09 -1.45
C TRP A 22 9.82 3.59 -2.89
N VAL A 23 10.88 4.24 -3.36
CA VAL A 23 11.04 4.63 -4.77
C VAL A 23 11.33 3.36 -5.57
N VAL A 24 10.31 2.83 -6.25
CA VAL A 24 10.51 1.84 -7.32
C VAL A 24 10.56 2.62 -8.63
N ALA A 25 11.77 2.78 -9.18
CA ALA A 25 12.00 3.53 -10.39
C ALA A 25 11.81 2.65 -11.63
N SER A 26 11.05 3.16 -12.59
CA SER A 26 11.30 2.96 -14.02
C SER A 26 10.62 4.10 -14.76
N SER A 27 11.40 4.77 -15.61
CA SER A 27 10.97 5.88 -16.46
C SER A 27 10.06 5.42 -17.61
N MET A 28 9.50 6.35 -18.38
CA MET A 28 9.16 6.10 -19.79
C MET A 28 9.33 7.41 -20.53
N GLY A 29 10.28 7.42 -21.47
CA GLY A 29 10.89 8.61 -22.01
C GLY A 29 10.13 9.21 -23.20
N ASP A 30 10.13 10.54 -23.25
CA ASP A 30 9.84 11.29 -24.47
C ASP A 30 11.04 11.16 -25.43
N SER A 31 10.74 10.89 -26.69
CA SER A 31 11.69 10.31 -27.64
C SER A 31 12.63 11.36 -28.24
N THR A 32 13.80 11.51 -27.63
CA THR A 32 15.05 11.85 -28.33
C THR A 32 16.23 11.14 -27.64
N THR A 33 16.59 9.97 -28.19
CA THR A 33 17.82 9.22 -27.94
C THR A 33 18.32 9.12 -26.48
N ARG A 34 17.53 8.51 -25.58
CA ARG A 34 18.08 7.76 -24.44
C ARG A 34 17.30 6.47 -24.20
N LYS A 35 17.99 5.39 -24.56
CA LYS A 35 17.76 3.98 -24.29
C LYS A 35 17.01 3.69 -22.99
N GLY A 36 15.87 3.01 -23.13
CA GLY A 36 15.42 1.96 -22.24
C GLY A 36 14.79 2.44 -20.97
N VAL A 37 13.53 2.87 -21.06
CA VAL A 37 12.54 2.40 -20.11
C VAL A 37 11.19 2.42 -20.80
N GLU A 38 10.66 1.24 -21.11
CA GLU A 38 9.30 1.08 -21.62
C GLU A 38 8.60 0.01 -20.77
N ASP A 39 7.61 0.47 -20.00
CA ASP A 39 6.43 -0.23 -19.50
C ASP A 39 6.44 -0.61 -18.02
N MET A 40 6.59 0.41 -17.16
CA MET A 40 6.35 0.27 -15.73
C MET A 40 5.12 1.07 -15.35
N THR A 41 3.97 0.39 -15.32
CA THR A 41 2.71 0.97 -14.91
C THR A 41 2.77 1.34 -13.42
N VAL A 42 2.88 2.62 -13.13
CA VAL A 42 2.74 3.15 -11.78
C VAL A 42 1.28 2.93 -11.36
N ILE A 43 1.02 1.99 -10.44
CA ILE A 43 -0.30 1.90 -9.80
C ILE A 43 -0.37 3.07 -8.82
N ASP A 44 -1.16 4.07 -9.18
CA ASP A 44 -1.38 5.26 -8.37
C ASP A 44 -1.96 4.85 -7.00
N GLN A 45 -1.24 5.18 -5.92
CA GLN A 45 -1.66 4.92 -4.55
C GLN A 45 -2.86 5.79 -4.12
N HIS A 46 -3.30 6.73 -4.97
CA HIS A 46 -4.46 7.59 -4.76
C HIS A 46 -5.74 7.11 -5.43
N HIS A 47 -5.77 5.88 -5.95
CA HIS A 47 -6.99 5.28 -6.49
C HIS A 47 -8.09 5.23 -5.42
N HIS A 48 -9.21 5.90 -5.69
CA HIS A 48 -10.34 5.95 -4.76
C HIS A 48 -11.12 4.64 -4.83
N ILE A 49 -10.81 3.73 -3.90
CA ILE A 49 -11.49 2.43 -3.79
C ILE A 49 -12.95 2.64 -3.41
N ALA A 50 -13.86 2.01 -4.16
CA ALA A 50 -15.28 2.03 -3.81
C ALA A 50 -15.49 1.38 -2.41
N PRO A 51 -16.20 2.04 -1.48
CA PRO A 51 -16.36 1.54 -0.11
C PRO A 51 -17.05 0.17 -0.05
N GLU A 52 -17.88 -0.16 -1.03
CA GLU A 52 -18.54 -1.45 -1.17
C GLU A 52 -17.52 -2.57 -1.45
N VAL A 53 -16.50 -2.29 -2.27
CA VAL A 53 -15.43 -3.24 -2.59
C VAL A 53 -14.56 -3.48 -1.36
N GLU A 54 -14.18 -2.43 -0.65
CA GLU A 54 -13.43 -2.57 0.60
C GLU A 54 -14.23 -3.36 1.65
N ALA A 55 -15.52 -3.06 1.83
CA ALA A 55 -16.38 -3.79 2.75
C ALA A 55 -16.52 -5.26 2.36
N GLN A 56 -16.61 -5.58 1.08
CA GLN A 56 -16.69 -6.96 0.59
C GLN A 56 -15.40 -7.73 0.88
N VAL A 57 -14.24 -7.20 0.53
CA VAL A 57 -12.94 -7.86 0.76
C VAL A 57 -12.68 -8.04 2.27
N ARG A 58 -12.99 -7.02 3.09
CA ARG A 58 -12.89 -7.11 4.55
C ARG A 58 -13.78 -8.20 5.14
N ARG A 59 -15.00 -8.39 4.62
CA ARG A 59 -15.88 -9.49 5.04
C ARG A 59 -15.34 -10.86 4.62
N GLU A 60 -14.86 -11.00 3.38
CA GLU A 60 -14.30 -12.25 2.86
C GLU A 60 -13.09 -12.76 3.64
N LEU A 61 -12.26 -11.84 4.14
CA LEU A 61 -11.00 -12.14 4.80
C LEU A 61 -11.01 -11.79 6.30
N ALA A 62 -12.19 -11.62 6.87
CA ALA A 62 -12.35 -11.42 8.30
C ALA A 62 -11.72 -12.58 9.07
N GLY A 63 -10.75 -12.26 9.95
CA GLY A 63 -10.04 -13.26 10.75
C GLY A 63 -9.05 -14.13 9.96
N ALA A 64 -8.75 -13.81 8.70
CA ALA A 64 -7.74 -14.52 7.92
C ALA A 64 -6.36 -14.44 8.58
N SER A 65 -5.60 -15.53 8.51
CA SER A 65 -4.20 -15.55 8.94
C SER A 65 -3.34 -14.70 8.01
N TRP A 66 -2.18 -14.25 8.50
CA TRP A 66 -1.21 -13.49 7.69
C TRP A 66 -0.83 -14.23 6.39
N PHE A 67 -0.57 -15.55 6.45
CA PHE A 67 -0.26 -16.36 5.26
C PHE A 67 -1.41 -16.38 4.24
N ARG A 68 -2.66 -16.45 4.71
CA ARG A 68 -3.83 -16.41 3.83
C ARG A 68 -3.97 -15.04 3.15
N LEU A 69 -3.70 -13.95 3.87
CA LEU A 69 -3.67 -12.60 3.30
C LEU A 69 -2.56 -12.48 2.24
N ALA A 70 -1.34 -12.92 2.55
CA ALA A 70 -0.21 -12.87 1.61
C ALA A 70 -0.50 -13.68 0.32
N SER A 71 -1.08 -14.88 0.47
CA SER A 71 -1.48 -15.70 -0.69
C SER A 71 -2.57 -15.01 -1.53
N ALA A 72 -3.57 -14.41 -0.88
CA ALA A 72 -4.63 -13.69 -1.59
C ALA A 72 -4.11 -12.45 -2.33
N THR A 73 -3.16 -11.71 -1.72
CA THR A 73 -2.49 -10.57 -2.34
C THR A 73 -1.72 -11.01 -3.59
N SER A 74 -0.94 -12.10 -3.51
CA SER A 74 -0.23 -12.65 -4.67
C SER A 74 -1.17 -13.07 -5.80
N GLN A 75 -2.31 -13.68 -5.48
CA GLN A 75 -3.33 -14.02 -6.49
C GLN A 75 -3.97 -12.77 -7.12
N ALA A 76 -4.23 -11.74 -6.32
CA ALA A 76 -4.78 -10.48 -6.82
C ALA A 76 -3.81 -9.75 -7.75
N HIS A 77 -2.50 -9.84 -7.50
CA HIS A 77 -1.49 -9.31 -8.42
C HIS A 77 -1.55 -9.99 -9.80
N HIS A 78 -1.67 -11.32 -9.84
CA HIS A 78 -1.88 -12.04 -11.10
C HIS A 78 -3.18 -11.65 -11.80
N ALA A 79 -4.26 -11.44 -11.04
CA ALA A 79 -5.54 -11.00 -11.61
C ALA A 79 -5.44 -9.60 -12.27
N VAL A 80 -4.63 -8.69 -11.71
CA VAL A 80 -4.34 -7.39 -12.34
C VAL A 80 -3.60 -7.58 -13.66
N ASP A 81 -2.57 -8.42 -13.69
CA ASP A 81 -1.82 -8.69 -14.90
C ASP A 81 -2.70 -9.33 -15.99
N ASP A 82 -3.53 -10.29 -15.60
CA ASP A 82 -4.46 -10.97 -16.51
C ASP A 82 -5.49 -9.99 -17.08
N ALA A 83 -6.08 -9.13 -16.24
CA ALA A 83 -7.03 -8.12 -16.68
C ALA A 83 -6.38 -7.13 -17.67
N ARG A 84 -5.15 -6.69 -17.39
CA ARG A 84 -4.39 -5.79 -18.27
C ARG A 84 -4.15 -6.41 -19.65
N ARG A 85 -3.78 -7.69 -19.71
CA ARG A 85 -3.58 -8.40 -20.99
C ARG A 85 -4.88 -8.62 -21.76
N SER A 86 -6.01 -8.69 -21.06
CA SER A 86 -7.33 -8.82 -21.69
C SER A 86 -7.89 -7.52 -22.25
N HIS A 87 -7.26 -6.37 -21.95
CA HIS A 87 -7.74 -5.03 -22.33
C HIS A 87 -9.19 -4.74 -21.88
N ASP A 88 -9.63 -5.35 -20.77
CA ASP A 88 -10.90 -5.05 -20.11
C ASP A 88 -10.64 -4.05 -18.98
N ASP A 89 -10.88 -2.77 -19.26
CA ASP A 89 -10.64 -1.67 -18.32
C ASP A 89 -11.47 -1.79 -17.05
N ASP A 90 -12.71 -2.26 -17.17
CA ASP A 90 -13.60 -2.46 -16.02
C ASP A 90 -13.12 -3.61 -15.14
N ALA A 91 -12.64 -4.70 -15.73
CA ALA A 91 -12.01 -5.80 -15.00
C ALA A 91 -10.70 -5.37 -14.35
N LEU A 92 -9.92 -4.54 -15.03
CA LEU A 92 -8.67 -4.00 -14.51
C LEU A 92 -8.93 -3.11 -13.29
N LEU A 93 -9.90 -2.20 -13.35
CA LEU A 93 -10.27 -1.35 -12.21
C LEU A 93 -10.71 -2.17 -11.00
N ARG A 94 -11.55 -3.19 -11.20
CA ARG A 94 -11.98 -4.10 -10.12
C ARG A 94 -10.80 -4.90 -9.52
N ALA A 95 -9.87 -5.35 -10.37
CA ALA A 95 -8.69 -6.09 -9.92
C ALA A 95 -7.76 -5.18 -9.10
N LEU A 96 -7.55 -3.94 -9.55
CA LEU A 96 -6.77 -2.93 -8.83
C LEU A 96 -7.39 -2.59 -7.47
N ASP A 97 -8.70 -2.35 -7.42
CA ASP A 97 -9.43 -2.09 -6.16
C ASP A 97 -9.20 -3.22 -5.14
N ARG A 98 -9.43 -4.46 -5.58
CA ARG A 98 -9.26 -5.64 -4.71
C ARG A 98 -7.83 -5.78 -4.24
N HIS A 99 -6.86 -5.62 -5.14
CA HIS A 99 -5.44 -5.69 -4.83
C HIS A 99 -5.03 -4.65 -3.78
N ALA A 100 -5.47 -3.40 -3.93
CA ALA A 100 -5.16 -2.32 -3.00
C ALA A 100 -5.72 -2.58 -1.58
N VAL A 101 -6.94 -3.11 -1.46
CA VAL A 101 -7.50 -3.48 -0.15
C VAL A 101 -6.70 -4.62 0.49
N LEU A 102 -6.28 -5.61 -0.29
CA LEU A 102 -5.49 -6.74 0.21
C LEU A 102 -4.11 -6.32 0.72
N GLU A 103 -3.42 -5.44 -0.02
CA GLU A 103 -2.16 -4.83 0.41
C GLU A 103 -2.32 -4.12 1.75
N ARG A 104 -3.39 -3.34 1.94
CA ARG A 104 -3.68 -2.67 3.21
C ARG A 104 -3.89 -3.65 4.35
N LEU A 105 -4.70 -4.69 4.15
CA LEU A 105 -4.96 -5.72 5.17
C LEU A 105 -3.70 -6.52 5.52
N LEU A 106 -2.85 -6.80 4.52
CA LEU A 106 -1.57 -7.47 4.72
C LEU A 106 -0.61 -6.59 5.51
N ALA A 107 -0.53 -5.29 5.20
CA ALA A 107 0.26 -4.32 5.96
C ALA A 107 -0.21 -4.23 7.43
N GLU A 108 -1.53 -4.15 7.67
CA GLU A 108 -2.12 -4.15 9.01
C GLU A 108 -1.82 -5.45 9.79
N ALA A 109 -1.87 -6.60 9.14
CA ALA A 109 -1.50 -7.88 9.75
C ALA A 109 0.02 -7.94 10.04
N THR A 110 0.84 -7.42 9.14
CA THR A 110 2.31 -7.37 9.28
C THR A 110 2.70 -6.46 10.44
N ASN A 111 2.09 -5.28 10.58
CA ASN A 111 2.32 -4.36 11.69
C ASN A 111 1.94 -4.97 13.05
N ARG A 112 0.95 -5.87 13.09
CA ARG A 112 0.59 -6.61 14.32
C ARG A 112 1.63 -7.66 14.70
N LEU A 113 2.26 -8.31 13.72
CA LEU A 113 3.31 -9.31 13.95
C LEU A 113 4.67 -8.66 14.24
N HIS A 114 4.97 -7.57 13.54
CA HIS A 114 6.24 -6.85 13.59
C HIS A 114 5.96 -5.35 13.71
N PRO A 115 5.65 -4.85 14.92
CA PRO A 115 5.41 -3.43 15.13
C PRO A 115 6.63 -2.61 14.69
N PRO A 116 6.45 -1.49 13.97
CA PRO A 116 7.57 -0.63 13.62
C PRO A 116 8.26 -0.15 14.90
N ARG A 117 9.59 -0.22 14.91
CA ARG A 117 10.38 0.38 15.99
C ARG A 117 10.34 1.89 15.82
N GLY A 118 9.88 2.59 16.87
CA GLY A 118 9.82 4.05 16.92
C GLY A 118 11.18 4.71 16.94
#